data_AF-A0A9K3LSM9-F1
#
_entry.id   AF-A0A9K3LSM9-F1
#
_cell.length_a   1.000
_cell.length_b   1.000
_cell.length_c   1.000
_cell.angle_alpha   90.00
_cell.angle_beta   90.00
_cell.angle_gamma   90.00
#
_symmetry.space_group_name_H-M   'P 1'
#
loop_
_entity.id
_entity.type
_entity.pdbx_description
1 polymer ?
#
loop_
_entity_poly.entity_id
_entity_poly.type
_entity_poly.pdbx_seq_one_letter_code
_entity_poly.pdbx_strand_id
1 'polypeptide(L)'
;MTEPTTSPDVESSGDYVEASSTTAPRKSMTFLGVCDFRIATIFVNGINISMILISVLVAAIRSPLFFKAIFGTLALGLPGLVLSGLGLYGAHKFELWAMYLATAGFLVAVILDGILMNWLGFIVTLIVLIPHAILSHEMRSGIMTQDTYEIEEFIIPQGRDLVDNAHRYMAPNTPAVTE
;
A
#
# COMPACT_ATOMS: atom_id res chain seq x y z
N MET A 1 14.87 -35.86 63.25
CA MET A 1 14.78 -34.38 63.33
C MET A 1 16.02 -33.86 62.63
N THR A 2 16.01 -33.31 61.42
CA THR A 2 14.97 -32.56 60.69
C THR A 2 15.25 -32.70 59.19
N GLU A 3 14.18 -32.53 58.43
CA GLU A 3 13.96 -32.79 57.00
C GLU A 3 14.69 -31.86 56.01
N PRO A 4 14.67 -32.21 54.69
CA PRO A 4 15.46 -31.57 53.66
C PRO A 4 14.80 -30.33 53.03
N THR A 5 15.70 -29.56 52.41
CA THR A 5 15.59 -28.44 51.47
C THR A 5 14.26 -28.29 50.73
N THR A 6 13.59 -27.15 50.93
CA THR A 6 12.44 -26.69 50.12
C THR A 6 12.90 -25.62 49.15
N SER A 7 12.89 -25.93 47.86
CA SER A 7 12.99 -24.98 46.76
C SER A 7 11.60 -24.35 46.53
N PRO A 8 11.48 -23.03 46.30
CA PRO A 8 10.22 -22.45 45.85
C PRO A 8 10.08 -22.63 44.34
N ASP A 9 9.20 -23.52 43.92
CA ASP A 9 8.72 -23.60 42.55
C ASP A 9 7.88 -22.35 42.24
N VAL A 10 8.37 -21.55 41.29
CA VAL A 10 7.64 -20.40 40.73
C VAL A 10 6.72 -20.96 39.64
N GLU A 11 5.51 -21.35 40.03
CA GLU A 11 4.40 -21.52 39.07
C GLU A 11 3.95 -20.13 38.61
N SER A 12 4.59 -19.64 37.55
CA SER A 12 4.07 -18.54 36.75
C SER A 12 2.90 -19.08 35.92
N SER A 13 1.72 -19.14 36.54
CA SER A 13 0.43 -19.31 35.87
C SER A 13 0.18 -18.09 34.98
N GLY A 14 0.81 -18.10 33.81
CA GLY A 14 0.46 -17.23 32.70
C GLY A 14 -0.87 -17.71 32.16
N ASP A 15 -1.96 -17.27 32.79
CA ASP A 15 -3.26 -17.18 32.15
C ASP A 15 -3.08 -16.25 30.92
N TYR A 16 -2.71 -16.86 29.80
CA TYR A 16 -2.99 -16.26 28.51
C TYR A 16 -4.50 -16.23 28.43
N VAL A 17 -5.07 -15.06 28.75
CA VAL A 17 -6.42 -14.71 28.38
C VAL A 17 -6.45 -14.76 26.85
N GLU A 18 -6.71 -15.95 26.33
CA GLU A 18 -7.09 -16.19 24.96
C GLU A 18 -8.40 -15.43 24.79
N ALA A 19 -8.28 -14.16 24.41
CA ALA A 19 -9.40 -13.33 24.04
C ALA A 19 -10.01 -13.97 22.78
N SER A 20 -10.85 -14.98 23.01
CA SER A 20 -11.80 -15.55 22.07
C SER A 20 -12.83 -14.46 21.75
N SER A 21 -12.38 -13.44 21.01
CA SER A 21 -13.28 -12.65 20.21
C SER A 21 -13.60 -13.51 18.99
N THR A 22 -14.72 -14.22 19.07
CA THR A 22 -15.42 -14.85 17.93
C THR A 22 -15.92 -13.77 16.97
N THR A 23 -15.00 -12.97 16.44
CA THR A 23 -15.21 -12.09 15.31
C THR A 23 -14.65 -12.86 14.14
N ALA A 24 -15.53 -13.35 13.25
CA ALA A 24 -15.09 -14.03 12.04
C ALA A 24 -13.95 -13.23 11.38
N PRO A 25 -12.83 -13.88 11.00
CA PRO A 25 -11.67 -13.18 10.45
C PRO A 25 -12.13 -12.33 9.26
N ARG A 26 -12.06 -11.00 9.42
CA ARG A 26 -12.47 -10.07 8.37
C ARG A 26 -11.42 -10.11 7.29
N LYS A 27 -11.72 -10.86 6.23
CA LYS A 27 -10.85 -10.99 5.05
C LYS A 27 -10.67 -9.62 4.37
N SER A 28 -9.43 -9.25 4.08
CA SER A 28 -9.10 -8.07 3.26
C SER A 28 -9.77 -8.14 1.89
N MET A 29 -10.23 -7.00 1.39
CA MET A 29 -10.75 -6.91 0.03
C MET A 29 -9.58 -6.98 -0.95
N THR A 30 -9.81 -7.58 -2.10
CA THR A 30 -8.80 -7.68 -3.16
C THR A 30 -9.15 -6.76 -4.30
N PHE A 31 -8.17 -6.03 -4.80
CA PHE A 31 -8.27 -5.27 -6.02
C PHE A 31 -8.26 -6.23 -7.22
N LEU A 32 -9.35 -6.23 -7.98
CA LEU A 32 -9.59 -7.12 -9.14
C LEU A 32 -9.44 -8.63 -8.84
N GLY A 33 -9.48 -9.04 -7.56
CA GLY A 33 -9.28 -10.43 -7.16
C GLY A 33 -7.83 -10.92 -7.24
N VAL A 34 -6.85 -10.05 -7.55
CA VAL A 34 -5.46 -10.45 -7.82
C VAL A 34 -4.47 -9.85 -6.82
N CYS A 35 -4.67 -8.60 -6.38
CA CYS A 35 -3.72 -7.93 -5.49
C CYS A 35 -4.41 -7.21 -4.33
N ASP A 36 -3.63 -6.94 -3.28
CA ASP A 36 -4.05 -6.11 -2.15
C ASP A 36 -4.20 -4.63 -2.57
N PHE A 37 -5.13 -3.90 -1.94
CA PHE A 37 -5.34 -2.47 -2.15
C PHE A 37 -4.13 -1.58 -1.85
N ARG A 38 -3.18 -1.97 -0.98
CA ARG A 38 -1.91 -1.26 -0.81
C ARG A 38 -1.04 -1.36 -2.05
N ILE A 39 -0.86 -2.57 -2.59
CA ILE A 39 -0.10 -2.80 -3.82
C ILE A 39 -0.79 -2.07 -4.98
N ALA A 40 -2.11 -2.16 -5.06
CA ALA A 40 -2.89 -1.41 -6.05
C ALA A 40 -2.66 0.10 -5.93
N THR A 41 -2.69 0.66 -4.71
CA THR A 41 -2.44 2.09 -4.45
C THR A 41 -1.04 2.50 -4.87
N ILE A 42 -0.02 1.69 -4.58
CA ILE A 42 1.36 1.95 -5.00
C ILE A 42 1.47 1.93 -6.53
N PHE A 43 0.87 0.91 -7.16
CA PHE A 43 0.91 0.72 -8.60
C PHE A 43 0.21 1.86 -9.37
N VAL A 44 -1.01 2.23 -8.98
CA VAL A 44 -1.75 3.30 -9.66
C VAL A 44 -1.08 4.66 -9.48
N ASN A 45 -0.48 4.94 -8.32
CA ASN A 45 0.30 6.15 -8.10
C ASN A 45 1.58 6.16 -8.94
N GLY A 46 2.28 5.02 -9.04
CA GLY A 46 3.45 4.88 -9.90
C GLY A 46 3.09 5.16 -11.37
N ILE A 47 1.98 4.61 -11.85
CA ILE A 47 1.44 4.91 -13.17
C ILE A 47 1.10 6.40 -13.32
N ASN A 48 0.39 7.00 -12.37
CA ASN A 48 0.00 8.41 -12.42
C ASN A 48 1.22 9.34 -12.51
N ILE A 49 2.23 9.11 -11.66
CA ILE A 49 3.50 9.85 -11.69
C ILE A 49 4.19 9.67 -13.05
N SER A 50 4.26 8.44 -13.56
CA SER A 50 4.88 8.18 -14.88
C SER A 50 4.17 8.90 -16.02
N MET A 51 2.83 8.94 -16.00
CA MET A 51 2.03 9.66 -17.00
C MET A 51 2.30 11.17 -16.95
N ILE A 52 2.41 11.76 -15.76
CA ILE A 52 2.74 13.18 -15.60
C ILE A 52 4.15 13.46 -16.16
N LEU A 53 5.14 12.63 -15.82
CA LEU A 53 6.51 12.79 -16.30
C LEU A 53 6.61 12.65 -17.82
N ILE A 54 5.93 11.65 -18.41
CA ILE A 54 5.86 11.47 -19.87
C ILE A 54 5.19 12.67 -20.52
N SER A 55 4.11 13.20 -19.93
CA SER A 55 3.40 14.38 -20.45
C SER A 55 4.29 15.62 -20.48
N VAL A 56 5.08 15.85 -19.42
CA VAL A 56 6.07 16.93 -19.36
C VAL A 56 7.14 16.73 -20.43
N LEU A 57 7.66 15.51 -20.59
CA LEU A 57 8.66 15.18 -21.61
C LEU A 57 8.13 15.42 -23.04
N VAL A 58 6.91 14.98 -23.33
CA VAL A 58 6.26 15.19 -24.64
C VAL A 58 6.06 16.68 -24.92
N ALA A 59 5.63 17.45 -23.91
CA ALA A 59 5.47 18.89 -24.04
C ALA A 59 6.79 19.63 -24.31
N ALA A 60 7.87 19.14 -23.68
CA ALA A 60 9.22 19.65 -23.87
C ALA A 60 9.74 19.44 -25.31
N ILE A 61 9.51 18.26 -25.89
CA ILE A 61 9.98 17.93 -27.25
C ILE A 61 9.19 18.69 -28.32
N ARG A 62 7.89 18.91 -28.10
CA ARG A 62 7.00 19.49 -29.13
C ARG A 62 7.08 21.02 -29.23
N SER A 63 7.56 21.70 -28.20
CA SER A 63 7.43 23.15 -28.09
C SER A 63 8.72 23.91 -28.44
N PRO A 64 8.66 24.93 -29.32
CA PRO A 64 9.83 25.78 -29.61
C PRO A 64 10.26 26.65 -28.42
N LEU A 65 9.40 26.76 -27.39
CA LEU A 65 9.66 27.42 -26.11
C LEU A 65 9.73 26.38 -24.99
N PHE A 66 10.78 25.56 -25.02
CA PHE A 66 11.03 24.42 -24.12
C PHE A 66 10.69 24.72 -22.65
N PHE A 67 11.27 25.78 -22.07
CA PHE A 67 11.06 26.12 -20.65
C PHE A 67 9.61 26.49 -20.33
N LYS A 68 8.94 27.27 -21.18
CA LYS A 68 7.54 27.69 -20.94
C LYS A 68 6.60 26.49 -20.95
N ALA A 69 6.82 25.54 -21.86
CA ALA A 69 6.02 24.33 -21.96
C ALA A 69 6.25 23.38 -20.77
N ILE A 70 7.50 23.21 -20.33
CA ILE A 70 7.82 22.42 -19.14
C ILE A 70 7.18 23.02 -17.90
N PHE A 71 7.39 24.31 -17.63
CA PHE A 71 6.84 24.92 -16.42
C PHE A 71 5.30 24.93 -16.43
N GLY A 72 4.68 25.15 -17.59
CA GLY A 72 3.22 25.09 -17.71
C GLY A 72 2.65 23.69 -17.44
N THR A 73 3.23 22.66 -18.04
CA THR A 73 2.77 21.27 -17.84
C THR A 73 3.11 20.75 -16.45
N LEU A 74 4.29 21.08 -15.92
CA LEU A 74 4.67 20.73 -14.57
C LEU A 74 3.78 21.41 -13.54
N ALA A 75 3.43 22.69 -13.71
CA ALA A 75 2.53 23.40 -12.79
C ALA A 75 1.14 22.75 -12.71
N LEU A 76 0.62 22.25 -13.84
CA LEU A 76 -0.63 21.50 -13.88
C LEU A 76 -0.50 20.10 -13.25
N GLY A 77 0.65 19.44 -13.43
CA GLY A 77 0.92 18.11 -12.86
C GLY A 77 1.35 18.11 -11.39
N LEU A 78 1.83 19.24 -10.86
CA LEU A 78 2.41 19.35 -9.52
C LEU A 78 1.44 18.93 -8.41
N PRO A 79 0.15 19.35 -8.40
CA PRO A 79 -0.79 18.89 -7.38
C PRO A 79 -0.98 17.37 -7.44
N GLY A 80 -1.07 16.79 -8.64
CA GLY A 80 -1.18 15.35 -8.83
C GLY A 80 0.05 14.59 -8.33
N LEU A 81 1.26 15.12 -8.54
CA LEU A 81 2.50 14.55 -8.02
C LEU A 81 2.56 14.59 -6.50
N VAL A 82 2.19 15.72 -5.88
CA VAL A 82 2.17 15.86 -4.42
C VAL A 82 1.17 14.89 -3.80
N LEU A 83 -0.04 14.80 -4.35
CA LEU A 83 -1.07 13.86 -3.88
C LEU A 83 -0.64 12.41 -4.07
N SER A 84 -0.01 12.07 -5.19
CA SER A 84 0.51 10.73 -5.43
C SER A 84 1.65 10.37 -4.47
N GLY A 85 2.52 11.34 -4.16
CA GLY A 85 3.57 11.19 -3.16
C GLY A 85 3.01 10.95 -1.76
N LEU A 86 1.97 11.70 -1.35
CA LEU A 86 1.25 11.48 -0.09
C LEU A 86 0.57 10.10 -0.05
N GLY A 87 -0.05 9.67 -1.16
CA GLY A 87 -0.66 8.35 -1.28
C GLY A 87 0.37 7.22 -1.15
N LEU A 88 1.53 7.35 -1.79
CA LEU A 88 2.64 6.41 -1.65
C LEU A 88 3.18 6.36 -0.22
N TYR A 89 3.36 7.53 0.41
CA TYR A 89 3.80 7.62 1.80
C TYR A 89 2.79 6.95 2.76
N GLY A 90 1.49 7.26 2.61
CA GLY A 90 0.40 6.69 3.40
C GLY A 90 0.32 5.17 3.25
N ALA A 91 0.42 4.65 2.02
CA ALA A 91 0.41 3.22 1.74
C ALA A 91 1.66 2.49 2.25
N HIS A 92 2.82 3.15 2.25
CA HIS A 92 4.06 2.53 2.74
C HIS A 92 4.15 2.51 4.27
N LYS A 93 3.74 3.58 4.94
CA LYS A 93 3.84 3.74 6.39
C LYS A 93 2.56 3.40 7.16
N PHE A 94 1.50 3.00 6.45
CA PHE A 94 0.17 2.78 7.03
C PHE A 94 -0.35 4.01 7.81
N GLU A 95 -0.05 5.21 7.30
CA GLU A 95 -0.44 6.48 7.91
C GLU A 95 -1.82 6.93 7.41
N LEU A 96 -2.84 6.76 8.27
CA LEU A 96 -4.25 7.09 7.98
C LEU A 96 -4.46 8.55 7.55
N TRP A 97 -3.79 9.50 8.19
CA TRP A 97 -3.97 10.93 7.89
C TRP A 97 -3.47 11.28 6.48
N ALA A 98 -2.34 10.71 6.06
CA ALA A 98 -1.80 10.90 4.72
C ALA A 98 -2.72 10.29 3.66
N MET A 99 -3.29 9.12 3.96
CA MET A 99 -4.27 8.49 3.08
C MET A 99 -5.58 9.26 2.94
N TYR A 100 -6.09 9.86 4.03
CA TYR A 100 -7.26 10.73 3.95
C TYR A 100 -6.99 11.99 3.13
N LEU A 101 -5.81 12.61 3.29
CA LEU A 101 -5.42 13.78 2.49
C LEU A 101 -5.30 13.43 1.00
N ALA A 102 -4.67 12.30 0.67
CA ALA A 102 -4.56 11.84 -0.72
C ALA A 102 -5.94 11.55 -1.32
N THR A 103 -6.79 10.81 -0.60
CA THR A 103 -8.17 10.50 -1.02
C THR A 103 -9.00 11.77 -1.24
N ALA A 104 -8.95 12.72 -0.29
CA ALA A 104 -9.67 13.99 -0.41
C ALA A 104 -9.16 14.83 -1.60
N GLY A 105 -7.85 14.89 -1.81
CA GLY A 105 -7.26 15.60 -2.94
C GLY A 105 -7.65 14.99 -4.29
N PHE A 106 -7.59 13.66 -4.44
CA PHE A 106 -8.04 12.98 -5.66
C PHE A 106 -9.55 13.11 -5.87
N LEU A 107 -10.36 13.14 -4.80
CA LEU A 107 -11.79 13.40 -4.91
C LEU A 107 -12.06 14.81 -5.46
N VAL A 108 -11.35 15.82 -4.97
CA VAL A 108 -11.43 17.19 -5.52
C VAL A 108 -11.00 17.21 -6.98
N ALA A 109 -9.93 16.48 -7.35
CA ALA A 109 -9.50 16.36 -8.74
C ALA A 109 -10.56 15.73 -9.65
N VAL A 110 -11.23 14.66 -9.21
CA VAL A 110 -12.36 14.04 -9.95
C VAL A 110 -13.51 15.03 -10.15
N ILE A 111 -13.85 15.80 -9.13
CA ILE A 111 -14.90 16.84 -9.22
C ILE A 111 -14.50 17.91 -10.23
N LEU A 112 -13.26 18.38 -10.20
CA LEU A 112 -12.75 19.39 -11.14
C LEU A 112 -12.74 18.85 -12.58
N ASP A 113 -12.27 17.62 -12.79
CA ASP A 113 -12.29 16.97 -14.12
C ASP A 113 -13.73 16.83 -14.65
N GLY A 114 -14.69 16.53 -13.77
CA GLY A 114 -16.11 16.47 -14.11
C GLY A 114 -16.68 17.84 -14.51
N ILE A 115 -16.34 18.91 -13.78
CA ILE A 115 -16.78 20.29 -14.10
C ILE A 115 -16.18 20.77 -15.42
N LEU A 116 -14.89 20.47 -15.65
CA LEU A 116 -14.19 20.84 -16.87
C LEU A 116 -14.53 19.94 -18.07
N MET A 117 -15.43 18.95 -17.89
CA MET A 117 -15.81 17.95 -18.88
C MET A 117 -14.62 17.19 -19.50
N ASN A 118 -13.55 17.02 -18.72
CA ASN A 118 -12.36 16.27 -19.13
C ASN A 118 -12.58 14.77 -18.86
N TRP A 119 -13.34 14.09 -19.72
CA TRP A 119 -13.73 12.68 -19.53
C TRP A 119 -12.55 11.73 -19.35
N LEU A 120 -11.45 11.95 -20.08
CA LEU A 120 -10.26 11.11 -19.96
C LEU A 120 -9.59 11.30 -18.59
N GLY A 121 -9.39 12.56 -18.17
CA GLY A 121 -8.88 12.89 -16.84
C GLY A 121 -9.76 12.31 -15.74
N PHE A 122 -11.08 12.49 -15.87
CA PHE A 122 -12.07 11.96 -14.93
C PHE A 122 -11.92 10.45 -14.71
N ILE A 123 -11.84 9.65 -15.79
CA ILE A 123 -11.71 8.19 -15.70
C ILE A 123 -10.37 7.81 -15.04
N VAL A 124 -9.27 8.44 -15.45
CA VAL A 124 -7.94 8.16 -14.89
C VAL A 124 -7.90 8.49 -13.40
N THR A 125 -8.39 9.68 -13.02
CA THR A 125 -8.44 10.11 -11.61
C THR A 125 -9.35 9.21 -10.79
N LEU A 126 -10.45 8.70 -11.36
CA LEU A 126 -11.34 7.75 -10.68
C LEU A 126 -10.64 6.39 -10.42
N ILE A 127 -9.89 5.87 -11.39
CA ILE A 127 -9.09 4.64 -11.23
C ILE A 127 -8.06 4.80 -10.11
N VAL A 128 -7.47 5.98 -9.96
CA VAL A 128 -6.55 6.30 -8.85
C VAL A 128 -7.31 6.44 -7.53
N LEU A 129 -8.46 7.09 -7.51
CA LEU A 129 -9.23 7.38 -6.29
C LEU A 129 -9.78 6.12 -5.61
N ILE A 130 -10.30 5.15 -6.38
CA ILE A 130 -10.94 3.93 -5.83
C ILE A 130 -10.03 3.17 -4.86
N PRO A 131 -8.79 2.79 -5.22
CA PRO A 131 -7.92 2.05 -4.31
C PRO A 131 -7.53 2.88 -3.09
N HIS A 132 -7.39 4.21 -3.21
CA HIS A 132 -7.13 5.09 -2.06
C HIS A 132 -8.30 5.10 -1.08
N ALA A 133 -9.54 5.19 -1.59
CA ALA A 133 -10.75 5.22 -0.77
C ALA A 133 -10.95 3.89 -0.04
N ILE A 134 -10.77 2.76 -0.73
CA ILE A 134 -10.92 1.43 -0.14
C ILE A 134 -9.80 1.18 0.87
N LEU A 135 -8.54 1.45 0.53
CA LEU A 135 -7.42 1.29 1.46
C LEU A 135 -7.61 2.15 2.73
N SER A 136 -8.07 3.40 2.59
CA SER A 136 -8.37 4.26 3.74
C SER A 136 -9.46 3.67 4.64
N HIS A 137 -10.48 3.06 4.03
CA HIS A 137 -11.56 2.40 4.76
C HIS A 137 -11.08 1.13 5.48
N GLU A 138 -10.23 0.32 4.85
CA GLU A 138 -9.66 -0.90 5.43
C GLU A 138 -8.72 -0.58 6.60
N MET A 139 -7.87 0.43 6.45
CA MET A 139 -6.98 0.91 7.52
C MET A 139 -7.79 1.44 8.70
N ARG A 140 -8.86 2.21 8.45
CA ARG A 140 -9.73 2.74 9.52
C ARG A 140 -10.45 1.61 10.26
N SER A 141 -10.81 0.56 9.54
CA SER A 141 -11.52 -0.59 10.11
C SER A 141 -10.61 -1.53 10.90
N GLY A 142 -9.29 -1.29 10.89
CA GLY A 142 -8.30 -2.15 11.52
C GLY A 142 -8.14 -3.51 10.83
N ILE A 143 -8.69 -3.67 9.62
CA ILE A 143 -8.55 -4.91 8.84
C ILE A 143 -7.09 -5.02 8.37
N MET A 144 -6.53 -3.88 7.96
CA MET A 144 -5.22 -3.81 7.35
C MET A 144 -4.33 -2.83 8.12
N THR A 145 -3.46 -3.39 8.95
CA THR A 145 -2.48 -2.66 9.76
C THR A 145 -1.09 -3.19 9.44
N GLN A 146 -0.04 -2.47 9.87
CA GLN A 146 1.33 -2.91 9.67
C GLN A 146 1.58 -4.30 10.28
N ASP A 147 1.02 -4.57 11.46
CA ASP A 147 1.22 -5.83 12.18
C ASP A 147 0.45 -7.00 11.54
N THR A 148 -0.75 -6.75 11.02
CA THR A 148 -1.57 -7.77 10.35
C THR A 148 -1.06 -8.05 8.93
N TYR A 149 -0.50 -7.05 8.25
CA TYR A 149 -0.14 -7.15 6.84
C TYR A 149 0.95 -8.20 6.58
N GLU A 150 1.95 -8.36 7.44
CA GLU A 150 3.00 -9.38 7.25
C GLU A 150 2.44 -10.82 7.25
N ILE A 151 1.30 -11.02 7.89
CA ILE A 151 0.62 -12.32 7.98
C ILE A 151 -0.31 -12.53 6.77
N GLU A 152 -0.94 -11.44 6.29
CA GLU A 152 -1.98 -11.47 5.25
C GLU A 152 -1.49 -11.12 3.83
N GLU A 153 -0.24 -10.70 3.65
CA GLU A 153 0.35 -10.32 2.35
C GLU A 153 0.18 -11.42 1.27
N PHE A 154 0.09 -12.68 1.68
CA PHE A 154 -0.18 -13.82 0.80
C PHE A 154 -1.66 -14.21 0.82
N ILE A 155 -2.51 -13.39 0.19
CA ILE A 155 -3.96 -13.63 0.06
C ILE A 155 -4.27 -14.96 -0.68
N ILE A 156 -3.31 -15.48 -1.45
CA ILE A 156 -3.38 -16.80 -2.08
C ILE A 156 -2.31 -17.70 -1.44
N PRO A 157 -2.68 -18.83 -0.82
CA PRO A 157 -1.72 -19.79 -0.25
C PRO A 157 -0.63 -20.22 -1.25
N GLN A 158 -1.02 -20.37 -2.51
CA GLN A 158 -0.13 -20.73 -3.63
C GLN A 158 0.89 -19.63 -3.97
N GLY A 159 0.59 -18.36 -3.66
CA GLY A 159 1.48 -17.23 -3.92
C GLY A 159 2.69 -17.25 -3.00
N ARG A 160 2.50 -17.60 -1.73
CA ARG A 160 3.60 -17.80 -0.77
C ARG A 160 4.52 -18.91 -1.22
N ASP A 161 3.95 -20.06 -1.62
CA ASP A 161 4.73 -21.19 -2.14
C ASP A 161 5.57 -20.80 -3.36
N LEU A 162 5.06 -19.92 -4.23
CA LEU A 162 5.78 -19.42 -5.41
C LEU A 162 6.96 -18.52 -5.04
N VAL A 163 6.77 -17.60 -4.08
CA VAL A 163 7.84 -16.72 -3.58
C VAL A 163 8.89 -17.52 -2.81
N ASP A 164 8.47 -18.44 -1.94
CA ASP A 164 9.37 -19.31 -1.19
C ASP A 164 10.17 -20.22 -2.14
N ASN A 165 9.52 -20.76 -3.18
CA ASN A 165 10.22 -21.51 -4.23
C ASN A 165 11.19 -20.63 -5.02
N ALA A 166 10.80 -19.42 -5.42
CA ALA A 166 11.69 -18.49 -6.11
C ALA A 166 12.91 -18.11 -5.25
N HIS A 167 12.72 -17.91 -3.94
CA HIS A 167 13.81 -17.63 -3.01
C HIS A 167 14.81 -18.79 -2.93
N ARG A 168 14.33 -20.05 -2.94
CA ARG A 168 15.20 -21.24 -3.00
C ARG A 168 16.04 -21.31 -4.27
N TYR A 169 15.55 -20.77 -5.39
CA TYR A 169 16.33 -20.72 -6.63
C TYR A 169 17.30 -19.51 -6.69
N MET A 170 16.99 -18.42 -5.97
CA MET A 170 17.81 -17.20 -5.96
C MET A 170 18.90 -17.20 -4.89
N ALA A 171 18.74 -17.94 -3.79
CA ALA A 171 19.78 -18.17 -2.82
C ALA A 171 20.48 -19.50 -3.17
N PRO A 172 21.62 -19.48 -3.89
CA PRO A 172 22.39 -20.71 -4.07
C PRO A 172 22.75 -21.23 -2.68
N ASN A 173 22.28 -22.44 -2.37
CA ASN A 173 22.60 -23.13 -1.12
C ASN A 173 24.09 -22.99 -0.86
N THR A 174 24.48 -22.21 0.15
CA THR A 174 25.83 -22.29 0.70
C THR A 174 25.96 -23.73 1.19
N PRO A 175 26.78 -24.59 0.55
CA PRO A 175 26.88 -25.97 0.97
C PRO A 175 27.33 -25.97 2.43
N ALA A 176 26.61 -26.73 3.26
CA ALA A 176 26.97 -26.91 4.66
C ALA A 176 28.43 -27.38 4.71
N VAL A 177 29.30 -26.55 5.29
CA VAL A 177 30.65 -26.93 5.63
C VAL A 177 30.50 -28.06 6.65
N THR A 178 30.78 -29.28 6.19
CA THR A 178 30.83 -30.47 7.03
C THR A 178 32.17 -30.44 7.73
N GLU A 179 32.16 -30.19 9.05
CA GLU A 179 33.29 -30.46 9.95
C GLU A 179 33.32 -31.93 10.35
#